data_AF-A0A2N2M7P9-F1
#
_entry.id   AF-A0A2N2M7P9-F1
#
_cell.length_a   1.000
_cell.length_b   1.000
_cell.length_c   1.000
_cell.angle_alpha   90.00
_cell.angle_beta   90.00
_cell.angle_gamma   90.00
#
_symmetry.space_group_name_H-M   'P 1'
#
loop_
_entity.id
_entity.type
_entity.pdbx_description
1 polymer ?
#
loop_
_entity_poly.entity_id
_entity_poly.type
_entity_poly.pdbx_seq_one_letter_code
_entity_poly.pdbx_strand_id
1 'polypeptide(L)'
;MPFASPNIISTMYDVTLPEVRSSAQSVESLIETAGAWTAPILAGVLADATSVGFSIKLICTAAWSLCVVFLLIAIFFIPKDINSLHKELEARALEDARNNV
;
A
#
# COMPACT_ATOMS: atom_id res chain seq x y z
N MET A 1 10.95 -12.29 4.15
CA MET A 1 9.97 -11.21 3.95
C MET A 1 10.56 -10.20 2.97
N PRO A 2 9.88 -9.84 1.87
CA PRO A 2 10.33 -8.74 1.03
C PRO A 2 10.37 -7.44 1.84
N PHE A 3 11.44 -6.66 1.72
CA PHE A 3 11.62 -5.38 2.44
C PHE A 3 10.50 -4.36 2.22
N ALA A 4 9.72 -4.51 1.15
CA ALA A 4 8.62 -3.60 0.82
C ALA A 4 7.44 -3.70 1.81
N SER A 5 7.14 -4.88 2.35
CA SER A 5 5.97 -5.11 3.22
C SER A 5 5.93 -4.18 4.45
N PRO A 6 6.95 -4.13 5.33
CA PRO A 6 6.89 -3.25 6.51
C PRO A 6 6.98 -1.77 6.15
N ASN A 7 7.71 -1.43 5.07
CA ASN A 7 7.91 -0.04 4.68
C ASN A 7 6.63 0.58 4.11
N ILE A 8 5.87 -0.15 3.29
CA ILE A 8 4.61 0.35 2.71
C ILE A 8 3.57 0.60 3.81
N ILE A 9 3.45 -0.32 4.78
CA ILE A 9 2.51 -0.17 5.89
C ILE A 9 2.90 1.05 6.76
N SER A 10 4.19 1.24 7.03
CA SER A 10 4.67 2.43 7.77
C SER A 10 4.31 3.72 7.03
N THR A 11 4.51 3.79 5.72
CA THR A 11 4.19 4.98 4.93
C THR A 11 2.69 5.24 4.85
N MET A 12 1.86 4.20 4.77
CA MET A 12 0.41 4.35 4.86
C MET A 12 0.00 5.00 6.19
N TYR A 13 0.64 4.60 7.27
CA TYR A 13 0.43 5.14 8.61
C TYR A 13 0.91 6.58 8.82
N ASP A 14 1.81 7.08 7.98
CA ASP A 14 2.24 8.49 7.97
C ASP A 14 1.25 9.42 7.26
N VAL A 15 0.31 8.88 6.47
CA VAL A 15 -0.71 9.66 5.74
C VAL A 15 -2.14 9.42 6.24
N THR A 16 -2.39 8.35 6.99
CA THR A 16 -3.72 8.06 7.55
C THR A 16 -3.90 8.64 8.94
N LEU A 17 -5.03 9.32 9.14
CA LEU A 17 -5.47 9.74 10.46
C LEU A 17 -5.67 8.54 11.41
N PRO A 18 -5.45 8.74 12.73
CA PRO A 18 -5.57 7.67 13.71
C PRO A 18 -6.97 7.05 13.76
N GLU A 19 -8.05 7.81 13.52
CA GLU A 19 -9.42 7.31 13.65
C GLU A 19 -9.82 6.33 12.53
N VAL A 20 -9.20 6.44 11.35
CA VAL A 20 -9.49 5.60 10.17
C VAL A 20 -8.37 4.60 9.86
N ARG A 21 -7.35 4.53 10.70
CA ARG A 21 -6.17 3.69 10.51
C ARG A 21 -6.50 2.20 10.39
N SER A 22 -7.45 1.73 11.21
CA SER A 22 -7.91 0.33 11.18
C SER A 22 -8.67 0.02 9.88
N SER A 23 -9.45 0.97 9.36
CA SER A 23 -10.14 0.83 8.08
C SER A 23 -9.14 0.80 6.92
N ALA A 24 -8.14 1.68 6.93
CA ALA A 24 -7.06 1.68 5.94
C ALA A 24 -6.31 0.34 5.93
N GLN A 25 -5.92 -0.16 7.10
CA GLN A 25 -5.28 -1.47 7.24
C GLN A 25 -6.18 -2.63 6.80
N SER A 26 -7.50 -2.53 7.01
CA SER A 26 -8.43 -3.56 6.56
C SER A 26 -8.51 -3.63 5.03
N VAL A 27 -8.48 -2.48 4.36
CA VAL A 27 -8.44 -2.42 2.89
C VAL A 27 -7.12 -2.96 2.35
N GLU A 28 -6.00 -2.62 2.98
CA GLU A 28 -4.68 -3.14 2.61
C GLU A 28 -4.64 -4.67 2.73
N SER A 29 -5.07 -5.22 3.87
CA SER A 29 -5.11 -6.65 4.11
C SER A 29 -6.07 -7.40 3.17
N LEU A 30 -7.18 -6.75 2.79
CA LEU A 30 -8.08 -7.28 1.75
C LEU A 30 -7.35 -7.40 0.41
N ILE A 31 -6.61 -6.37 0.00
CA ILE A 31 -5.85 -6.36 -1.25
C ILE A 31 -4.71 -7.39 -1.21
N GLU A 32 -3.98 -7.49 -0.09
CA GLU A 32 -2.91 -8.48 0.07
C GLU A 32 -3.46 -9.90 -0.06
N THR A 33 -4.52 -10.21 0.67
CA THR A 33 -5.19 -11.52 0.62
C THR A 33 -5.78 -11.76 -0.77
N ALA A 34 -6.33 -10.72 -1.41
CA ALA A 34 -6.85 -10.77 -2.76
C ALA A 34 -5.76 -11.00 -3.82
N GLY A 35 -4.53 -10.56 -3.59
CA GLY A 35 -3.39 -10.92 -4.43
C GLY A 35 -2.96 -12.36 -4.18
N ALA A 36 -2.87 -12.77 -2.92
CA ALA A 36 -2.38 -14.08 -2.52
C ALA A 36 -3.23 -15.24 -3.04
N TRP A 37 -4.57 -15.14 -3.02
CA TRP A 37 -5.45 -16.19 -3.57
C TRP A 37 -5.54 -16.17 -5.11
N THR A 38 -5.43 -15.02 -5.76
CA THR A 38 -5.55 -14.93 -7.24
C THR A 38 -4.26 -15.30 -7.96
N ALA A 39 -3.10 -15.05 -7.34
CA ALA A 39 -1.81 -15.32 -7.97
C ALA A 39 -1.59 -16.80 -8.38
N PRO A 40 -1.90 -17.82 -7.55
CA PRO A 40 -1.79 -19.22 -7.95
C PRO A 40 -2.72 -19.61 -9.09
N ILE A 41 -3.93 -19.04 -9.12
CA ILE A 41 -4.92 -19.30 -10.19
C ILE A 41 -4.39 -18.76 -11.52
N LEU A 42 -3.91 -17.51 -11.53
CA LEU A 42 -3.30 -16.89 -12.70
C LEU A 42 -2.05 -17.65 -13.17
N ALA A 43 -1.20 -18.07 -12.23
CA ALA A 43 -0.01 -18.85 -12.54
C ALA A 43 -0.36 -20.22 -13.14
N GLY A 44 -1.39 -20.89 -12.62
CA GLY A 44 -1.87 -22.17 -13.14
C GLY A 44 -2.40 -22.07 -14.56
N VAL A 45 -3.29 -21.10 -14.83
CA VAL A 45 -3.84 -20.87 -16.19
C VAL A 45 -2.74 -20.52 -17.19
N LEU A 46 -1.78 -19.68 -16.80
CA LEU A 46 -0.71 -19.27 -17.70
C LEU A 46 0.29 -20.41 -17.98
N ALA A 47 0.53 -21.28 -16.98
CA ALA A 47 1.39 -22.45 -17.13
C ALA A 47 0.79 -23.49 -18.09
N ASP A 48 -0.54 -23.64 -18.11
CA ASP A 48 -1.26 -24.53 -19.03
C ASP A 48 -1.13 -24.06 -20.50
N ALA A 49 -1.22 -22.74 -20.72
CA ALA A 49 -1.21 -22.16 -22.07
C ALA A 49 0.19 -22.02 -22.71
N THR A 50 1.27 -21.96 -21.92
CA THR A 50 2.62 -21.67 -22.45
C THR A 50 3.63 -22.74 -22.02
N SER A 51 4.40 -22.47 -20.97
CA SER A 51 5.24 -23.42 -20.26
C SER A 51 5.56 -22.85 -18.89
N VAL A 52 5.80 -23.71 -17.90
CA VAL A 52 6.08 -23.32 -16.52
C VAL A 52 7.22 -22.28 -16.43
N GLY A 53 8.26 -22.45 -17.24
CA GLY A 53 9.44 -21.58 -17.24
C GLY A 53 9.19 -20.19 -17.82
N PHE A 54 8.32 -20.06 -18.82
CA PHE A 54 7.96 -18.74 -19.38
C PHE A 54 6.98 -18.01 -18.47
N SER A 55 5.98 -18.70 -17.94
CA SER A 55 4.96 -18.14 -17.04
C SER A 55 5.56 -17.52 -15.79
N ILE A 56 6.50 -18.20 -15.12
CA ILE A 56 7.13 -17.67 -13.90
C ILE A 56 7.93 -16.39 -14.21
N LYS A 57 8.69 -16.38 -15.31
CA LYS A 57 9.47 -15.20 -15.71
C LYS A 57 8.56 -14.03 -16.04
N LEU A 58 7.47 -14.27 -16.77
CA LEU A 58 6.52 -13.24 -17.15
C LEU A 58 5.82 -12.65 -15.92
N ILE A 59 5.31 -13.48 -15.01
CA ILE A 59 4.64 -13.01 -13.80
C ILE A 59 5.59 -12.21 -12.91
N CYS A 60 6.82 -12.69 -12.71
CA CYS A 60 7.79 -12.00 -11.87
C CYS A 60 8.20 -10.65 -12.47
N THR A 61 8.54 -10.60 -13.76
CA THR A 61 8.94 -9.35 -14.42
C THR A 61 7.78 -8.35 -14.52
N ALA A 62 6.57 -8.80 -14.81
CA ALA A 62 5.38 -7.94 -14.86
C ALA A 62 5.00 -7.39 -13.48
N ALA A 63 4.94 -8.24 -12.45
CA ALA A 63 4.57 -7.81 -11.10
C ALA A 63 5.57 -6.82 -10.52
N TRP A 64 6.87 -7.05 -10.73
CA TRP A 64 7.91 -6.11 -10.31
C TRP A 64 7.84 -4.78 -11.06
N SER A 65 7.66 -4.83 -12.38
CA SER A 65 7.56 -3.61 -13.20
C SER A 65 6.35 -2.76 -12.78
N LEU A 66 5.21 -3.41 -12.57
CA LEU A 66 3.98 -2.76 -12.10
C LEU A 66 4.17 -2.14 -10.71
N CYS A 67 4.78 -2.86 -9.78
CA CYS A 67 5.07 -2.39 -8.43
C CYS A 67 5.96 -1.14 -8.44
N VAL A 68 7.03 -1.15 -9.24
CA VAL A 68 7.94 0.01 -9.36
C VAL A 68 7.20 1.25 -9.85
N VAL A 69 6.31 1.11 -10.83
CA VAL A 69 5.53 2.24 -11.35
C VAL A 69 4.63 2.83 -10.26
N PHE A 70 3.88 1.99 -9.53
CA PHE A 70 3.02 2.48 -8.45
C PHE A 70 3.79 3.12 -7.30
N LEU A 71 4.91 2.53 -6.88
CA LEU A 71 5.75 3.09 -5.82
C LEU A 71 6.39 4.42 -6.22
N LEU A 72 6.85 4.55 -7.47
CA LEU A 72 7.39 5.82 -7.98
C LEU A 72 6.34 6.92 -7.96
N ILE A 73 5.11 6.62 -8.38
CA ILE A 73 4.00 7.57 -8.31
C ILE A 73 3.76 7.96 -6.85
N ALA A 74 3.64 7.00 -5.95
CA ALA A 74 3.38 7.27 -4.54
C ALA A 74 4.43 8.20 -3.90
N ILE A 75 5.73 8.00 -4.21
CA ILE A 75 6.83 8.82 -3.69
C ILE A 75 6.63 10.32 -3.96
N PHE A 76 6.04 10.70 -5.09
CA PHE A 76 5.78 12.10 -5.40
C PHE A 76 4.63 12.72 -4.59
N PHE A 77 3.63 11.93 -4.17
CA PHE A 77 2.44 12.42 -3.47
C PHE A 77 2.58 12.40 -1.94
N ILE A 78 3.24 11.37 -1.40
CA ILE A 78 3.43 11.18 0.05
C ILE A 78 3.87 12.44 0.83
N PRO A 79 4.89 13.22 0.42
CA PRO A 79 5.35 14.35 1.24
C PRO A 79 4.29 15.45 1.41
N LYS A 80 3.42 15.63 0.42
CA LYS A 80 2.31 16.59 0.51
C LYS A 80 1.24 16.10 1.49
N ASP A 81 0.93 14.82 1.46
CA ASP A 81 -0.11 14.21 2.28
C ASP A 81 0.29 14.16 3.76
N ILE A 82 1.56 13.83 4.06
CA ILE A 82 2.11 13.88 5.42
C ILE A 82 1.99 15.30 6.01
N ASN A 83 2.34 16.32 5.23
CA ASN A 83 2.25 17.71 5.71
C ASN A 83 0.79 18.15 5.92
N SER A 84 -0.14 17.64 5.12
CA SER A 84 -1.57 17.88 5.31
C SER A 84 -2.06 17.26 6.62
N LEU A 85 -1.66 16.00 6.90
CA LEU A 85 -2.02 15.30 8.13
C LEU A 85 -1.50 16.03 9.38
N HIS A 86 -0.22 16.42 9.38
CA HIS A 86 0.36 17.14 10.52
C HIS A 86 -0.35 18.47 10.80
N LYS A 87 -0.68 19.24 9.76
CA LYS A 87 -1.43 20.50 9.92
C LYS A 87 -2.81 20.30 10.50
N GLU A 88 -3.50 19.24 10.11
CA GLU A 88 -4.82 18.90 10.64
C GLU A 88 -4.74 18.51 12.12
N LEU A 89 -3.75 17.70 12.51
CA LEU A 89 -3.52 17.32 13.91
C LEU A 89 -3.11 18.52 14.77
N GLU A 90 -2.28 19.43 14.24
CA GLU A 90 -1.90 20.67 14.92
C GLU A 90 -3.11 21.60 15.14
N ALA A 91 -3.96 21.76 14.12
CA ALA A 91 -5.18 22.56 14.23
C ALA A 91 -6.13 22.01 15.30
N ARG A 92 -6.33 20.69 15.34
CA ARG A 92 -7.17 20.03 16.36
C ARG A 92 -6.58 20.17 17.76
N ALA A 93 -5.27 20.03 17.92
CA ALA A 93 -4.60 20.21 19.21
C ALA A 93 -4.75 21.66 19.74
N LEU A 94 -4.71 22.65 18.86
CA LEU A 94 -4.97 24.06 19.21
C LEU A 94 -6.44 24.29 19.60
N GLU A 95 -7.40 23.64 18.93
CA GLU A 95 -8.81 23.71 19.30
C GLU A 95 -9.09 23.05 20.66
N ASP A 96 -8.52 21.88 20.94
CA ASP A 96 -8.64 21.20 22.23
C ASP A 96 -7.99 22.00 23.36
N ALA A 97 -6.86 22.65 23.10
CA ALA A 97 -6.22 23.53 24.08
C ALA A 97 -7.08 24.79 24.35
N ARG A 98 -7.76 25.33 23.33
CA ARG A 98 -8.67 26.47 23.48
C ARG A 98 -9.97 26.11 24.20
N ASN A 99 -10.50 24.91 23.98
CA ASN A 99 -11.75 24.45 24.62
C ASN A 99 -11.57 24.00 26.09
N ASN A 100 -10.34 23.71 26.52
CA ASN A 100 -10.00 23.32 27.89
C ASN A 100 -9.54 24.50 28.78
N VAL A 101 -9.73 25.75 28.33
CA VAL A 101 -9.52 27.01 29.09
C VAL A 101 -10.86 27.71 29.28
#